data_AF-A0A1G1G505-F1
#
_entry.id   AF-A0A1G1G505-F1
#
_cell.length_a   1.000
_cell.length_b   1.000
_cell.length_c   1.000
_cell.angle_alpha   90.00
_cell.angle_beta   90.00
_cell.angle_gamma   90.00
#
_symmetry.space_group_name_H-M   'P 1'
#
loop_
_entity.id
_entity.type
_entity.pdbx_description
1 polymer ?
#
loop_
_entity_poly.entity_id
_entity_poly.type
_entity_poly.pdbx_seq_one_letter_code
_entity_poly.pdbx_strand_id
1 'polypeptide(L)'
;MKNSASKILVLVMLTAALAVVIVACVGTASMATKHPVAVEKMPLCSACHNDWRAALSHTTDFGTRHKFSAAQQKRACNLCHNDSFCADCHANKEELKPSDKYKDSPERTMPHRGDYISQHKIDGKINPASCFPCHGRQNNERCRVCHL
;
A
#
# COMPACT_ATOMS: atom_id res chain seq x y z
N MET A 1 38.06 -39.05 26.39
CA MET A 1 36.95 -38.32 27.08
C MET A 1 37.12 -36.80 27.11
N LYS A 2 38.35 -36.24 27.11
CA LYS A 2 38.61 -34.77 27.18
C LYS A 2 38.14 -33.97 25.95
N ASN A 3 38.09 -34.59 24.76
CA ASN A 3 37.76 -33.90 23.51
C ASN A 3 36.26 -33.61 23.31
N SER A 4 35.37 -34.40 23.91
CA SER A 4 33.92 -34.21 23.73
C SER A 4 33.39 -33.03 24.56
N ALA A 5 33.92 -32.84 25.77
CA ALA A 5 33.57 -31.69 26.63
C ALA A 5 33.99 -30.34 26.01
N SER A 6 35.18 -30.30 25.39
CA SER A 6 35.67 -29.08 24.71
C SER A 6 34.84 -28.74 23.47
N LYS A 7 34.42 -29.75 22.68
CA LYS A 7 33.52 -29.55 21.53
C LYS A 7 32.14 -29.04 21.93
N ILE A 8 31.57 -29.56 23.02
CA ILE A 8 30.28 -29.10 23.55
C ILE A 8 30.38 -27.64 24.02
N LEU A 9 31.45 -27.28 24.74
CA LEU A 9 31.67 -25.90 25.20
C LEU A 9 31.78 -24.91 24.03
N VAL A 10 32.51 -25.27 22.98
CA VAL A 10 32.64 -24.44 21.76
C VAL A 10 31.30 -24.29 21.05
N LEU A 11 30.48 -25.34 20.98
CA LEU A 11 29.16 -25.31 20.35
C LEU A 11 28.17 -24.40 21.12
N VAL A 12 28.22 -24.45 22.46
CA VAL A 12 27.41 -23.58 23.33
C VAL A 12 27.82 -22.12 23.19
N MET A 13 29.13 -21.84 23.11
CA MET A 13 29.63 -20.48 22.87
C MET A 13 29.23 -19.94 21.49
N LEU A 14 29.29 -20.76 20.44
CA LEU A 14 28.88 -20.39 19.08
C LEU A 14 27.37 -20.10 18.99
N THR A 15 26.54 -20.93 19.61
CA THR A 15 25.09 -20.73 19.62
C THR A 15 24.68 -19.51 20.45
N ALA A 16 25.35 -19.25 21.57
CA ALA A 16 25.14 -18.04 22.36
C ALA A 16 25.56 -16.77 21.59
N ALA A 17 26.71 -16.80 20.91
CA ALA A 17 27.18 -15.68 20.08
C ALA A 17 26.20 -15.39 18.91
N LEU A 18 25.71 -16.44 18.25
CA LEU A 18 24.71 -16.30 17.19
C LEU A 18 23.39 -15.70 17.71
N ALA A 19 22.93 -16.13 18.88
CA ALA A 19 21.74 -15.58 19.51
C ALA A 19 21.90 -14.07 19.83
N VAL A 20 23.06 -13.65 20.33
CA VAL A 20 23.37 -12.24 20.59
C VAL A 20 23.34 -11.40 19.31
N VAL A 21 23.91 -11.92 18.21
CA VAL A 21 23.88 -11.23 16.90
C VAL A 21 22.44 -11.09 16.38
N ILE A 22 21.63 -12.13 16.48
CA ILE A 22 20.22 -12.08 16.05
C ILE A 22 19.43 -11.05 16.88
N VAL A 23 19.61 -11.02 18.20
CA VAL A 23 18.96 -10.03 19.08
C VAL A 23 19.40 -8.60 18.75
N ALA A 24 20.69 -8.39 18.46
CA ALA A 24 21.18 -7.08 18.04
C ALA A 24 20.58 -6.62 16.70
N CYS A 25 20.39 -7.53 15.75
CA CYS A 25 19.77 -7.21 14.46
C CYS A 25 18.26 -6.94 14.54
N VAL A 26 17.55 -7.49 15.52
CA VAL A 26 16.11 -7.24 15.71
C VAL A 26 15.83 -5.79 16.16
N GLY A 27 16.75 -5.17 16.91
CA GLY A 27 16.57 -3.82 17.45
C GLY A 27 16.81 -2.66 16.47
N THR A 28 17.46 -2.89 15.33
CA THR A 28 17.90 -1.79 14.44
C THR A 28 16.87 -1.37 13.40
N ALA A 29 15.76 -2.10 13.25
CA ALA A 29 14.70 -1.79 12.27
C ALA A 29 13.58 -0.90 12.84
N SER A 30 13.85 -0.13 13.89
CA SER A 30 12.82 0.67 14.54
C SER A 30 12.60 1.97 13.77
N MET A 31 11.71 1.94 12.78
CA MET A 31 11.08 3.17 12.32
C MET A 31 10.38 3.82 13.52
N ALA A 32 10.57 5.12 13.71
CA ALA A 32 9.88 5.87 14.76
C ALA A 32 8.37 5.67 14.60
N THR A 33 7.63 5.54 15.70
CA THR A 33 6.16 5.39 15.67
C THR A 33 5.43 6.70 15.36
N LYS A 34 6.15 7.83 15.38
CA LYS A 34 5.65 9.17 15.09
C LYS A 34 6.68 9.94 14.27
N HIS A 35 6.20 10.90 13.49
CA HIS A 35 7.07 11.84 12.82
C HIS A 35 7.80 12.73 13.85
N PRO A 36 9.11 12.98 13.72
CA PRO A 36 9.90 13.69 14.74
C PRO A 36 9.58 15.19 14.84
N VAL A 37 8.92 15.75 13.83
CA VAL A 37 8.41 17.13 13.84
C VAL A 37 6.91 17.12 13.61
N ALA A 38 6.20 18.11 14.18
CA ALA A 38 4.78 18.30 13.94
C ALA A 38 4.54 18.54 12.44
N VAL A 39 3.55 17.83 11.89
CA VAL A 39 3.11 17.96 10.49
C VAL A 39 1.61 18.23 10.47
N GLU A 40 1.17 19.07 9.54
CA GLU A 40 -0.24 19.34 9.31
C GLU A 40 -0.94 18.13 8.67
N LYS A 41 -2.29 18.19 8.59
CA LYS A 41 -3.09 17.15 7.96
C LYS A 41 -2.79 17.12 6.45
N MET A 42 -2.30 15.97 5.97
CA MET A 42 -1.94 15.70 4.56
C MET A 42 -0.69 16.45 4.07
N PRO A 43 0.50 16.17 4.63
CA PRO A 43 1.72 16.89 4.27
C PRO A 43 2.26 16.49 2.89
N LEU A 44 2.82 17.46 2.17
CA LEU A 44 3.68 17.21 1.02
C LEU A 44 5.10 16.92 1.53
N CYS A 45 5.46 15.64 1.60
CA CYS A 45 6.76 15.20 2.11
C CYS A 45 7.93 15.81 1.31
N SER A 46 7.74 16.08 0.03
CA SER A 46 8.71 16.74 -0.85
C SER A 46 9.06 18.17 -0.45
N ALA A 47 8.26 18.81 0.42
CA ALA A 47 8.59 20.14 0.94
C ALA A 47 9.83 20.13 1.86
N CYS A 48 10.13 18.98 2.49
CA CYS A 48 11.27 18.84 3.41
C CYS A 48 12.20 17.68 3.07
N HIS A 49 11.74 16.68 2.31
CA HIS A 49 12.51 15.49 1.96
C HIS A 49 12.88 15.49 0.47
N ASN A 50 14.16 15.20 0.19
CA ASN A 50 14.68 14.98 -1.16
C ASN A 50 15.09 13.51 -1.40
N ASP A 51 14.64 12.61 -0.53
CA ASP A 51 14.91 11.17 -0.58
C ASP A 51 13.64 10.38 -0.93
N TRP A 52 13.63 9.06 -0.68
CA TRP A 52 12.48 8.20 -0.96
C TRP A 52 11.19 8.65 -0.28
N ARG A 53 11.27 9.39 0.85
CA ARG A 53 10.09 9.92 1.56
C ARG A 53 9.37 10.97 0.73
N ALA A 54 10.06 11.68 -0.17
CA ALA A 54 9.43 12.61 -1.10
C ALA A 54 8.33 11.93 -1.94
N ALA A 55 8.51 10.64 -2.26
CA ALA A 55 7.53 9.85 -3.00
C ALA A 55 6.24 9.55 -2.20
N LEU A 56 6.24 9.75 -0.87
CA LEU A 56 5.06 9.64 0.00
C LEU A 56 4.19 10.91 0.00
N SER A 57 4.57 11.94 -0.75
CA SER A 57 3.74 13.13 -0.91
C SER A 57 2.38 12.74 -1.50
N HIS A 58 1.31 13.13 -0.80
CA HIS A 58 -0.08 12.87 -1.18
C HIS A 58 -0.53 13.81 -2.32
N THR A 59 0.11 13.67 -3.48
CA THR A 59 -0.33 14.30 -4.73
C THR A 59 -1.63 13.67 -5.22
N THR A 60 -2.32 14.32 -6.15
CA THR A 60 -3.63 13.87 -6.67
C THR A 60 -3.62 12.45 -7.25
N ASP A 61 -2.48 12.00 -7.75
CA ASP A 61 -2.26 10.67 -8.32
C ASP A 61 -1.77 9.63 -7.29
N PHE A 62 -1.42 10.05 -6.06
CA PHE A 62 -0.80 9.17 -5.06
C PHE A 62 -1.60 7.88 -4.84
N GLY A 63 -2.93 7.98 -4.75
CA GLY A 63 -3.82 6.83 -4.60
C GLY A 63 -3.66 5.76 -5.70
N THR A 64 -3.27 6.12 -6.91
CA THR A 64 -3.07 5.16 -8.02
C THR A 64 -1.68 4.52 -8.02
N ARG A 65 -0.68 5.22 -7.49
CA ARG A 65 0.73 4.77 -7.45
C ARG A 65 1.20 4.29 -6.09
N HIS A 66 0.36 4.38 -5.05
CA HIS A 66 0.74 4.04 -3.68
C HIS A 66 1.26 2.60 -3.56
N LYS A 67 0.86 1.69 -4.45
CA LYS A 67 1.37 0.30 -4.51
C LYS A 67 2.89 0.22 -4.50
N PHE A 68 3.58 1.16 -5.16
CA PHE A 68 5.05 1.17 -5.21
C PHE A 68 5.65 1.55 -3.85
N SER A 69 5.10 2.59 -3.21
CA SER A 69 5.51 3.02 -1.88
C SER A 69 5.13 1.99 -0.80
N ALA A 70 3.95 1.38 -0.89
CA ALA A 70 3.48 0.36 0.04
C ALA A 70 4.30 -0.92 -0.04
N ALA A 71 4.73 -1.33 -1.25
CA ALA A 71 5.58 -2.51 -1.44
C ALA A 71 6.93 -2.38 -0.73
N GLN A 72 7.50 -1.17 -0.70
CA GLN A 72 8.82 -0.93 -0.11
C GLN A 72 8.73 -0.47 1.36
N GLN A 73 7.70 0.30 1.70
CA GLN A 73 7.69 1.15 2.90
C GLN A 73 6.34 1.14 3.62
N LYS A 74 5.64 -0.01 3.66
CA LYS A 74 4.35 -0.16 4.35
C LYS A 74 4.34 0.44 5.76
N ARG A 75 5.42 0.27 6.54
CA ARG A 75 5.51 0.79 7.92
C ARG A 75 5.42 2.32 8.01
N ALA A 76 5.84 3.05 6.96
CA ALA A 76 5.76 4.50 6.94
C ALA A 76 4.31 5.00 6.85
N CYS A 77 3.41 4.21 6.24
CA CYS A 77 1.98 4.51 6.19
C CYS A 77 1.37 4.49 7.60
N ASN A 78 1.85 3.58 8.46
CA ASN A 78 1.35 3.38 9.82
C ASN A 78 1.71 4.50 10.80
N LEU A 79 2.50 5.49 10.36
CA LEU A 79 2.76 6.72 11.11
C LEU A 79 1.50 7.60 11.21
N CYS A 80 0.62 7.52 10.21
CA CYS A 80 -0.58 8.35 10.10
C CYS A 80 -1.86 7.52 9.93
N HIS A 81 -1.78 6.37 9.25
CA HIS A 81 -2.93 5.51 8.95
C HIS A 81 -2.96 4.29 9.87
N ASN A 82 -4.17 3.82 10.20
CA ASN A 82 -4.35 2.54 10.88
C ASN A 82 -4.37 1.39 9.86
N ASP A 83 -4.07 0.16 10.26
CA ASP A 83 -4.09 -1.01 9.37
C ASP A 83 -5.47 -1.22 8.71
N SER A 84 -6.56 -0.83 9.40
CA SER A 84 -7.92 -0.82 8.85
C SER A 84 -8.07 0.02 7.58
N PHE A 85 -7.32 1.11 7.44
CA PHE A 85 -7.32 1.92 6.21
C PHE A 85 -6.84 1.12 4.99
N CYS A 86 -5.83 0.25 5.18
CA CYS A 86 -5.39 -0.64 4.11
C CYS A 86 -6.46 -1.70 3.81
N ALA A 87 -7.12 -2.20 4.86
CA ALA A 87 -8.14 -3.25 4.77
C ALA A 87 -9.37 -2.80 3.98
N ASP A 88 -9.72 -1.51 4.03
CA ASP A 88 -10.85 -0.93 3.27
C ASP A 88 -10.80 -1.23 1.76
N CYS A 89 -9.63 -1.52 1.20
CA CYS A 89 -9.46 -1.88 -0.21
C CYS A 89 -8.76 -3.24 -0.40
N HIS A 90 -7.83 -3.62 0.48
CA HIS A 90 -7.05 -4.86 0.34
C HIS A 90 -7.64 -6.07 1.10
N ALA A 91 -8.61 -5.88 1.99
CA ALA A 91 -9.26 -6.99 2.66
C ALA A 91 -10.52 -7.42 1.90
N ASN A 92 -10.50 -8.65 1.38
CA ASN A 92 -11.67 -9.29 0.77
C ASN A 92 -12.71 -9.75 1.82
N LYS A 93 -12.69 -9.16 3.02
CA LYS A 93 -13.47 -9.61 4.19
C LYS A 93 -14.41 -8.54 4.74
N GLU A 94 -14.39 -7.34 4.19
CA GLU A 94 -15.42 -6.36 4.54
C GLU A 94 -16.76 -6.75 3.88
N GLU A 95 -17.86 -6.56 4.61
CA GLU A 95 -19.21 -6.88 4.13
C GLU A 95 -19.62 -6.04 2.91
N LEU A 96 -19.08 -4.82 2.81
CA LEU A 96 -19.37 -3.90 1.74
C LEU A 96 -18.16 -3.77 0.82
N LYS A 97 -18.41 -3.86 -0.49
CA LYS A 97 -17.36 -3.56 -1.47
C LYS A 97 -16.91 -2.11 -1.28
N PRO A 98 -15.62 -1.81 -1.53
CA PRO A 98 -15.13 -0.45 -1.38
C PRO A 98 -15.96 0.55 -2.20
N SER A 99 -16.38 0.18 -3.41
CA SER A 99 -17.27 0.98 -4.27
C SER A 99 -18.57 1.40 -3.57
N ASP A 100 -19.13 0.51 -2.75
CA ASP A 100 -20.43 0.72 -2.10
C ASP A 100 -20.24 1.53 -0.81
N LYS A 101 -19.19 1.23 -0.05
CA LYS A 101 -18.84 1.92 1.21
C LYS A 101 -18.45 3.40 0.99
N TYR A 102 -17.83 3.71 -0.16
CA TYR A 102 -17.26 5.03 -0.44
C TYR A 102 -17.67 5.56 -1.82
N LYS A 103 -18.94 5.39 -2.17
CA LYS A 103 -19.51 5.77 -3.47
C LYS A 103 -19.20 7.20 -3.91
N ASP A 104 -19.12 8.16 -2.98
CA ASP A 104 -18.98 9.59 -3.27
C ASP A 104 -17.54 10.11 -3.12
N SER A 105 -16.57 9.25 -2.78
CA SER A 105 -15.17 9.66 -2.60
C SER A 105 -14.55 10.10 -3.93
N PRO A 106 -14.08 11.36 -4.07
CA PRO A 106 -13.46 11.84 -5.31
C PRO A 106 -12.10 11.20 -5.56
N GLU A 107 -11.44 10.69 -4.52
CA GLU A 107 -10.17 9.97 -4.63
C GLU A 107 -10.32 8.57 -5.27
N ARG A 108 -11.57 8.08 -5.38
CA ARG A 108 -11.90 6.82 -6.03
C ARG A 108 -12.26 7.08 -7.48
N THR A 109 -11.23 7.14 -8.30
CA THR A 109 -11.33 7.16 -9.75
C THR A 109 -11.57 5.76 -10.30
N MET A 110 -11.82 5.70 -11.61
CA MET A 110 -11.95 4.47 -12.41
C MET A 110 -11.16 3.26 -11.87
N PRO A 111 -11.70 2.03 -11.86
CA PRO A 111 -13.05 1.60 -12.30
C PRO A 111 -14.04 1.28 -11.16
N HIS A 112 -13.77 1.71 -9.92
CA HIS A 112 -14.48 1.20 -8.74
C HIS A 112 -15.20 2.27 -7.91
N ARG A 113 -15.63 3.37 -8.55
CA ARG A 113 -16.54 4.32 -7.91
C ARG A 113 -17.95 3.73 -7.84
N GLY A 114 -18.64 3.84 -6.70
CA GLY A 114 -19.97 3.22 -6.51
C GLY A 114 -21.04 3.70 -7.48
N ASP A 115 -20.92 4.92 -7.99
CA ASP A 115 -21.85 5.53 -8.94
C ASP A 115 -21.26 5.63 -10.36
N TYR A 116 -20.32 4.74 -10.71
CA TYR A 116 -19.54 4.87 -11.94
C TYR A 116 -20.38 5.02 -13.22
N ILE A 117 -21.60 4.47 -13.27
CA ILE A 117 -22.53 4.63 -14.41
C ILE A 117 -22.82 6.11 -14.72
N SER A 118 -22.88 6.99 -13.71
CA SER A 118 -23.09 8.42 -13.91
C SER A 118 -21.88 9.11 -14.58
N GLN A 119 -20.66 8.62 -14.32
CA GLN A 119 -19.42 9.15 -14.91
C GLN A 119 -19.01 8.44 -16.20
N HIS A 120 -19.54 7.24 -16.45
CA HIS A 120 -19.19 6.38 -17.58
C HIS A 120 -19.24 7.11 -18.93
N LYS A 121 -20.25 7.95 -19.16
CA LYS A 121 -20.37 8.73 -20.42
C LYS A 121 -19.21 9.71 -20.61
N ILE A 122 -18.73 10.31 -19.53
CA ILE A 122 -17.65 11.30 -19.56
C ILE A 122 -16.33 10.57 -19.77
N ASP A 123 -16.02 9.60 -18.92
CA ASP A 123 -14.77 8.84 -18.97
C ASP A 123 -14.62 8.01 -20.24
N GLY A 124 -15.71 7.37 -20.69
CA GLY A 124 -15.76 6.63 -21.95
C GLY A 124 -15.58 7.53 -23.17
N LYS A 125 -15.89 8.83 -23.07
CA LYS A 125 -15.60 9.81 -24.13
C LYS A 125 -14.15 10.31 -24.07
N ILE A 126 -13.61 10.49 -22.87
CA ILE A 126 -12.23 10.99 -22.67
C ILE A 126 -11.22 9.91 -23.08
N ASN A 127 -11.37 8.68 -22.57
CA ASN A 127 -10.43 7.60 -22.81
C ASN A 127 -11.11 6.21 -22.75
N PRO A 128 -11.80 5.79 -23.82
CA PRO A 128 -12.43 4.46 -23.88
C PRO A 128 -11.40 3.32 -23.83
N ALA A 129 -10.14 3.58 -24.22
CA ALA A 129 -9.09 2.57 -24.24
C ALA A 129 -8.70 2.06 -22.85
N SER A 130 -8.92 2.88 -21.80
CA SER A 130 -8.68 2.48 -20.40
C SER A 130 -9.54 1.30 -19.95
N CYS A 131 -10.69 1.05 -20.61
CA CYS A 131 -11.64 -0.01 -20.27
C CYS A 131 -11.28 -1.36 -20.92
N PHE A 132 -10.58 -1.34 -22.06
CA PHE A 132 -10.34 -2.52 -22.88
C PHE A 132 -9.52 -3.64 -22.21
N PRO A 133 -8.56 -3.37 -21.29
CA PRO A 133 -7.83 -4.43 -20.61
C PRO A 133 -8.73 -5.39 -19.81
N CYS A 134 -9.84 -4.88 -19.26
CA CYS A 134 -10.76 -5.66 -18.43
C CYS A 134 -12.07 -6.03 -19.14
N HIS A 135 -12.55 -5.16 -20.04
CA HIS A 135 -13.85 -5.34 -20.70
C HIS A 135 -13.75 -5.84 -22.16
N GLY A 136 -12.58 -5.80 -22.78
CA GLY A 136 -12.41 -6.12 -24.21
C GLY A 136 -12.70 -4.92 -25.13
N ARG A 137 -12.49 -5.09 -26.44
CA ARG A 137 -12.63 -4.01 -27.44
C ARG A 137 -14.10 -3.70 -27.76
N GLN A 138 -14.33 -2.58 -28.47
CA GLN A 138 -15.65 -1.99 -28.76
C GLN A 138 -16.65 -3.01 -29.34
N ASN A 139 -17.92 -2.89 -28.93
CA ASN A 139 -19.04 -3.78 -29.26
C ASN A 139 -19.00 -5.20 -28.66
N ASN A 140 -18.30 -5.40 -27.54
CA ASN A 140 -18.52 -6.62 -26.76
C ASN A 140 -19.95 -6.63 -26.15
N GLU A 141 -20.40 -7.82 -25.75
CA GLU A 141 -21.75 -8.05 -25.19
C GLU A 141 -22.11 -7.09 -24.05
N ARG A 142 -21.13 -6.66 -23.25
CA ARG A 142 -21.35 -5.77 -22.10
C ARG A 142 -21.59 -4.32 -22.53
N CYS A 143 -20.88 -3.83 -23.56
CA CYS A 143 -21.11 -2.49 -24.10
C CYS A 143 -22.47 -2.40 -24.81
N ARG A 144 -22.87 -3.48 -25.49
CA ARG A 144 -24.11 -3.55 -26.29
C ARG A 144 -25.39 -3.52 -25.45
N VAL A 145 -25.31 -3.75 -24.14
CA VAL A 145 -26.46 -3.61 -23.23
C VAL A 145 -27.02 -2.18 -23.22
N CYS A 146 -26.16 -1.17 -23.38
CA CYS A 146 -26.54 0.25 -23.31
C CYS A 146 -26.20 1.06 -24.57
N HIS A 147 -25.31 0.54 -25.43
CA HIS A 147 -24.90 1.18 -26.67
C HIS A 147 -25.29 0.32 -27.86
N LEU A 148 -26.33 0.74 -28.59
CA LEU A 148 -26.82 0.10 -29.81
C LEU A 148 -26.04 0.55 -31.04
#